data_AF-A0A923KNW0-F1
#
_entry.id   AF-A0A923KNW0-F1
#
_cell.length_a   1.000
_cell.length_b   1.000
_cell.length_c   1.000
_cell.angle_alpha   90.00
_cell.angle_beta   90.00
_cell.angle_gamma   90.00
#
_symmetry.space_group_name_H-M   'P 1'
#
loop_
_entity.id
_entity.type
_entity.pdbx_description
1 polymer ?
#
loop_
_entity_poly.entity_id
_entity_poly.type
_entity_poly.pdbx_seq_one_letter_code
_entity_poly.pdbx_strand_id
1 'polypeptide(L)'
;MKLKLWQKNLLSMLIIVVGGLTLFLVAFLFAALVMRVWDMIIFSLVNKDSDNFGRILSINDIIYLIIILLVSWLVFKSKLNDLVKATFLTMPLMVVLMEVGILFNQQSEWVVLLIGSVIVAASLYYLYKTKRPWLYYCAILFVTAVVLFISLSGMEI
;
A
#
# COMPACT_ATOMS: atom_id res chain seq x y z
N MET A 1 -4.06 25.52 -26.14
CA MET A 1 -3.60 24.32 -26.88
C MET A 1 -4.28 23.07 -26.32
N LYS A 2 -4.95 22.25 -27.15
CA LYS A 2 -5.48 20.95 -26.71
C LYS A 2 -4.32 19.92 -26.72
N LEU A 3 -3.98 19.36 -25.56
CA LEU A 3 -2.97 18.30 -25.45
C LEU A 3 -3.38 17.07 -26.27
N LYS A 4 -2.41 16.48 -26.99
CA LYS A 4 -2.60 15.20 -27.70
C LYS A 4 -2.87 14.09 -26.68
N LEU A 5 -3.61 13.06 -27.10
CA LEU A 5 -4.01 11.95 -26.22
C LEU A 5 -2.81 11.29 -25.51
N TRP A 6 -1.71 11.06 -26.24
CA TRP A 6 -0.50 10.48 -25.67
C TRP A 6 0.16 11.37 -24.60
N GLN A 7 0.15 12.70 -24.77
CA GLN A 7 0.68 13.63 -23.77
C GLN A 7 -0.15 13.59 -22.47
N LYS A 8 -1.49 13.49 -22.59
CA LYS A 8 -2.38 13.35 -21.42
C LYS A 8 -2.13 12.04 -20.68
N ASN A 9 -1.91 10.96 -21.41
CA ASN A 9 -1.62 9.65 -20.80
C ASN A 9 -0.28 9.66 -20.07
N LEU A 10 0.78 10.21 -20.69
CA LEU A 10 2.09 10.37 -20.04
C LEU A 10 2.00 11.22 -18.77
N LEU A 11 1.30 12.36 -18.83
CA LEU A 11 1.10 13.21 -17.67
C LEU A 11 0.35 12.47 -16.56
N SER A 12 -0.64 11.66 -16.92
CA SER A 12 -1.41 10.86 -15.97
C SER A 12 -0.56 9.78 -15.30
N MET A 13 0.33 9.11 -16.04
CA MET A 13 1.29 8.16 -15.46
C MET A 13 2.23 8.88 -14.49
N LEU A 14 2.75 10.04 -14.86
CA LEU A 14 3.66 10.82 -14.01
C LEU A 14 2.97 11.25 -12.71
N ILE A 15 1.71 11.68 -12.79
CA ILE A 15 0.90 12.01 -11.61
C ILE A 15 0.70 10.77 -10.71
N ILE A 16 0.43 9.60 -11.28
CA ILE A 16 0.28 8.36 -10.51
C ILE A 16 1.59 7.99 -9.80
N VAL A 17 2.74 8.12 -10.48
CA VAL A 17 4.05 7.81 -9.89
C VAL A 17 4.40 8.78 -8.76
N VAL A 18 4.38 10.09 -9.04
CA VAL A 18 4.75 11.12 -8.05
C VAL A 18 3.74 11.16 -6.90
N GLY A 19 2.45 11.13 -7.23
CA GLY A 19 1.37 11.12 -6.25
C GLY A 19 1.37 9.84 -5.42
N GLY A 20 1.65 8.68 -6.04
CA GLY A 20 1.72 7.40 -5.34
C GLY A 20 2.88 7.34 -4.36
N LEU A 21 4.09 7.77 -4.75
CA LEU A 21 5.23 7.88 -3.83
C LEU A 21 4.95 8.86 -2.68
N THR A 22 4.30 9.99 -2.97
CA THR A 22 3.94 10.96 -1.94
C THR A 22 2.95 10.36 -0.94
N LEU A 23 1.89 9.70 -1.43
CA LEU A 23 0.91 9.04 -0.59
C LEU A 23 1.51 7.90 0.23
N PHE A 24 2.45 7.18 -0.37
CA PHE A 24 3.21 6.15 0.33
C PHE A 24 3.98 6.72 1.52
N LEU A 25 4.74 7.79 1.32
CA LEU A 25 5.45 8.47 2.43
C LEU A 25 4.49 9.00 3.50
N VAL A 26 3.35 9.57 3.09
CA VAL A 26 2.31 10.03 4.01
C VAL A 26 1.72 8.86 4.81
N ALA A 27 1.50 7.72 4.18
CA ALA A 27 1.01 6.51 4.85
C ALA A 27 2.02 6.00 5.89
N PHE A 28 3.31 6.01 5.59
CA PHE A 28 4.37 5.68 6.54
C PHE A 28 4.42 6.62 7.74
N LEU A 29 4.34 7.93 7.49
CA LEU A 29 4.25 8.92 8.58
C LEU A 29 3.00 8.71 9.43
N PHE A 30 1.88 8.37 8.80
CA PHE A 30 0.64 8.05 9.49
C PHE A 30 0.76 6.77 10.32
N ALA A 31 1.39 5.71 9.81
CA ALA A 31 1.68 4.49 10.55
C ALA A 31 2.51 4.77 11.80
N ALA A 32 3.59 5.54 11.66
CA ALA A 32 4.45 5.94 12.77
C ALA A 32 3.68 6.77 13.83
N LEU A 33 2.75 7.62 13.39
CA LEU A 33 1.89 8.40 14.29
C LEU A 33 0.95 7.46 15.07
N VAL A 34 0.29 6.52 14.39
CA VAL A 34 -0.60 5.53 15.02
C VAL A 34 0.16 4.72 16.07
N MET A 35 1.33 4.20 15.72
CA MET A 35 2.19 3.46 16.65
C MET A 35 2.59 4.30 17.87
N ARG A 36 2.99 5.56 17.66
CA ARG A 36 3.39 6.46 18.76
C ARG A 36 2.25 6.82 19.68
N VAL A 37 1.05 7.06 19.15
CA VAL A 37 -0.15 7.33 19.96
C VAL A 37 -0.52 6.11 20.78
N TRP A 38 -0.45 4.92 20.18
CA TRP A 38 -0.70 3.68 20.89
C TRP A 38 0.29 3.44 22.04
N ASP A 39 1.58 3.64 21.77
CA ASP A 39 2.62 3.52 22.80
C ASP A 39 2.36 4.51 23.94
N MET A 40 1.97 5.76 23.67
CA MET A 40 1.60 6.72 24.72
C MET A 40 0.40 6.26 25.57
N ILE A 41 -0.60 5.63 24.95
CA ILE A 41 -1.80 5.15 25.65
C ILE A 41 -1.49 3.91 26.50
N ILE A 42 -0.76 2.94 25.96
CA ILE A 42 -0.44 1.67 26.64
C ILE A 42 0.69 1.82 27.66
N PHE A 43 1.66 2.72 27.46
CA PHE A 43 2.71 3.00 28.44
C PHE A 43 2.13 3.51 29.78
N SER A 44 0.89 4.02 29.79
CA SER A 44 0.16 4.34 31.02
C SER A 44 -0.44 3.12 31.74
N LEU A 45 -0.50 1.94 31.09
CA LEU A 45 -1.24 0.76 31.55
C LEU A 45 -0.37 -0.49 31.80
N VAL A 46 0.80 -0.62 31.16
CA VAL A 46 1.61 -1.85 31.23
C VAL A 46 3.07 -1.51 31.51
N ASN A 47 3.56 -1.91 32.70
CA ASN A 47 4.99 -1.92 33.04
C ASN A 47 5.70 -2.89 32.07
N LYS A 48 6.68 -2.35 31.34
CA LYS A 48 7.23 -2.93 30.13
C LYS A 48 8.32 -3.97 30.45
N ASP A 49 7.93 -5.23 30.58
CA ASP A 49 8.82 -6.40 30.58
C ASP A 49 8.28 -7.45 29.60
N SER A 50 8.43 -7.22 28.31
CA SER A 50 8.32 -8.30 27.31
C SER A 50 8.98 -7.88 25.99
N ASP A 51 10.30 -7.71 26.00
CA ASP A 51 11.11 -7.44 24.81
C ASP A 51 11.35 -8.68 23.92
N ASN A 52 10.63 -9.80 24.13
CA ASN A 52 10.92 -11.05 23.42
C ASN A 52 9.66 -11.79 22.95
N PHE A 53 8.78 -11.11 22.19
CA PHE A 53 7.88 -11.81 21.29
C PHE A 53 8.19 -11.37 19.87
N GLY A 54 8.62 -12.32 19.03
CA GLY A 54 8.91 -12.07 17.61
C GLY A 54 7.78 -11.26 16.98
N ARG A 55 8.13 -10.39 16.01
CA ARG A 55 7.25 -9.51 15.21
C ARG A 55 6.10 -10.30 14.54
N ILE A 56 5.18 -10.81 15.34
CA ILE A 56 3.86 -11.29 14.96
C ILE A 56 3.01 -10.04 14.93
N LEU A 57 2.25 -9.87 13.85
CA LEU A 57 1.31 -8.78 13.58
C LEU A 57 0.83 -8.13 14.89
N SER A 58 1.40 -6.99 15.25
CA SER A 58 1.04 -6.33 16.50
C SER A 58 -0.39 -5.84 16.36
N ILE A 59 -1.10 -5.71 17.47
CA ILE A 59 -2.47 -5.13 17.49
C ILE A 59 -2.47 -3.77 16.74
N ASN A 60 -1.35 -3.05 16.77
CA ASN A 60 -1.10 -1.80 16.06
C ASN A 60 -1.19 -1.93 14.54
N ASP A 61 -0.57 -2.96 13.97
CA ASP A 61 -0.54 -3.21 12.54
C ASP A 61 -1.95 -3.56 12.04
N ILE A 62 -2.71 -4.31 12.83
CA ILE A 62 -4.13 -4.61 12.57
C ILE A 62 -4.97 -3.33 12.57
N ILE A 63 -4.81 -2.47 13.58
CA ILE A 63 -5.54 -1.20 13.67
C ILE A 63 -5.20 -0.31 12.48
N TYR A 64 -3.92 -0.19 12.14
CA TYR A 64 -3.45 0.58 10.99
C TYR A 64 -4.04 0.06 9.67
N LEU A 65 -4.03 -1.26 9.45
CA LEU A 65 -4.66 -1.89 8.29
C LEU A 65 -6.17 -1.61 8.21
N ILE A 66 -6.88 -1.70 9.34
CA ILE A 66 -8.33 -1.39 9.40
C ILE A 66 -8.58 0.07 9.02
N ILE A 67 -7.77 1.00 9.54
CA ILE A 67 -7.89 2.43 9.21
C ILE A 67 -7.66 2.64 7.71
N ILE A 68 -6.63 2.04 7.13
CA ILE A 68 -6.35 2.18 5.69
C ILE A 68 -7.46 1.59 4.84
N LEU A 69 -8.02 0.44 5.21
CA LEU A 69 -9.14 -0.17 4.49
C LEU A 69 -10.38 0.73 4.58
N LEU A 70 -10.67 1.32 5.74
CA LEU A 70 -11.77 2.26 5.91
C LEU A 70 -11.59 3.53 5.07
N VAL A 71 -10.40 4.14 5.10
CA VAL A 71 -10.09 5.32 4.27
C VAL A 71 -10.20 4.97 2.79
N SER A 72 -9.67 3.82 2.39
CA SER A 72 -9.74 3.34 1.01
C SER A 72 -11.18 3.17 0.54
N TRP A 73 -12.00 2.54 1.37
CA TRP A 73 -13.42 2.38 1.10
C TRP A 73 -14.13 3.71 0.88
N LEU A 74 -13.87 4.71 1.74
CA LEU A 74 -14.43 6.05 1.61
C LEU A 74 -13.99 6.73 0.30
N VAL A 75 -12.71 6.63 -0.05
CA VAL A 75 -12.16 7.22 -1.29
C VAL A 75 -12.78 6.56 -2.53
N PHE A 76 -12.90 5.24 -2.57
CA PHE A 76 -13.50 4.56 -3.74
C PHE A 76 -15.00 4.83 -3.89
N LYS A 77 -15.73 5.00 -2.78
CA LYS A 77 -17.15 5.38 -2.76
C LYS A 77 -17.40 6.83 -3.17
N SER A 78 -16.41 7.72 -3.00
CA SER A 78 -16.53 9.14 -3.32
C SER A 78 -16.74 9.42 -4.82
N LYS A 79 -17.17 10.64 -5.17
CA LYS A 79 -17.32 11.10 -6.57
C LYS A 79 -16.01 11.63 -7.18
N LEU A 80 -14.85 11.26 -6.63
CA LEU A 80 -13.55 11.69 -7.15
C LEU A 80 -13.28 11.14 -8.57
N ASN A 81 -12.48 11.89 -9.33
CA ASN A 81 -12.07 11.49 -10.68
C ASN A 81 -11.20 10.21 -10.64
N ASP A 82 -11.25 9.43 -11.71
CA ASP A 82 -10.54 8.15 -11.84
C ASP A 82 -9.02 8.28 -11.69
N LEU A 83 -8.43 9.41 -12.10
CA LEU A 83 -7.01 9.67 -11.90
C LEU A 83 -6.65 9.74 -10.41
N VAL A 84 -7.47 10.42 -9.62
CA VAL A 84 -7.25 10.57 -8.17
C VAL A 84 -7.42 9.22 -7.49
N LYS A 85 -8.45 8.46 -7.85
CA LYS A 85 -8.70 7.12 -7.31
C LYS A 85 -7.62 6.12 -7.70
N ALA A 86 -7.13 6.17 -8.94
CA ALA A 86 -6.02 5.33 -9.38
C ALA A 86 -4.72 5.67 -8.66
N THR A 87 -4.43 6.96 -8.46
CA THR A 87 -3.29 7.41 -7.66
C THR A 87 -3.45 6.96 -6.21
N PHE A 88 -4.64 7.12 -5.63
CA PHE A 88 -4.92 6.68 -4.28
C PHE A 88 -4.79 5.17 -4.10
N LEU A 89 -5.20 4.35 -5.09
CA LEU A 89 -5.05 2.90 -5.06
C LEU A 89 -3.61 2.43 -4.81
N THR A 90 -2.62 3.23 -5.21
CA THR A 90 -1.21 2.87 -4.98
C THR A 90 -0.92 2.70 -3.48
N MET A 91 -1.48 3.54 -2.63
CA MET A 91 -1.25 3.53 -1.19
C MET A 91 -1.72 2.23 -0.50
N PRO A 92 -3.02 1.86 -0.50
CA PRO A 92 -3.47 0.67 0.19
C PRO A 92 -2.89 -0.61 -0.40
N LEU A 93 -2.67 -0.65 -1.72
CA LEU A 93 -2.05 -1.82 -2.34
C LEU A 93 -0.60 -1.99 -1.85
N MET A 94 0.17 -0.91 -1.79
CA MET A 94 1.56 -0.96 -1.35
C MET A 94 1.66 -1.31 0.12
N VAL A 95 0.78 -0.76 0.97
CA VAL A 95 0.72 -1.14 2.39
C VAL A 95 0.40 -2.61 2.56
N VAL A 96 -0.64 -3.14 1.88
CA VAL A 96 -0.99 -4.56 1.96
C VAL A 96 0.18 -5.45 1.53
N LEU A 97 0.87 -5.10 0.45
CA LEU A 97 2.02 -5.88 -0.03
C LEU A 97 3.22 -5.79 0.93
N MET A 98 3.46 -4.64 1.56
CA MET A 98 4.53 -4.50 2.56
C MET A 98 4.23 -5.26 3.83
N GLU A 99 2.99 -5.22 4.32
CA GLU A 99 2.56 -6.01 5.48
C GLU A 99 2.71 -7.51 5.22
N VAL A 100 2.38 -7.98 4.01
CA VAL A 100 2.70 -9.35 3.60
C VAL A 100 4.22 -9.61 3.64
N GLY A 101 5.03 -8.67 3.15
CA GLY A 101 6.48 -8.75 3.24
C GLY A 101 6.98 -8.91 4.68
N ILE A 102 6.46 -8.09 5.59
CA ILE A 102 6.84 -8.10 7.02
C ILE A 102 6.38 -9.39 7.70
N LEU A 103 5.13 -9.79 7.51
CA LEU A 103 4.53 -10.98 8.13
C LEU A 103 5.23 -12.28 7.74
N PHE A 104 5.63 -12.37 6.48
CA PHE A 104 6.24 -13.56 5.91
C PHE A 104 7.76 -13.41 5.75
N ASN A 105 8.39 -12.41 6.39
CA ASN A 105 9.84 -12.18 6.26
C ASN A 105 10.68 -13.34 6.82
N GLN A 106 10.12 -14.13 7.74
CA GLN A 106 10.77 -15.30 8.34
C GLN A 106 10.65 -16.54 7.44
N GLN A 107 9.77 -16.48 6.44
CA GLN A 107 9.58 -17.54 5.46
C GLN A 107 10.50 -17.30 4.27
N SER A 108 10.57 -18.29 3.37
CA SER A 108 11.33 -18.13 2.13
C SER A 108 10.78 -16.97 1.29
N GLU A 109 11.66 -16.17 0.69
CA GLU A 109 11.32 -15.08 -0.23
C GLU A 109 10.33 -15.51 -1.33
N TRP A 110 10.42 -16.77 -1.77
CA TRP A 110 9.49 -17.36 -2.74
C TRP A 110 8.04 -17.37 -2.26
N VAL A 111 7.80 -17.56 -0.96
CA VAL A 111 6.45 -17.53 -0.37
C VAL A 111 5.88 -16.12 -0.41
N VAL A 112 6.70 -15.12 -0.04
CA VAL A 112 6.32 -13.70 -0.08
C VAL A 112 5.96 -13.28 -1.50
N LEU A 113 6.81 -13.64 -2.47
CA LEU A 113 6.57 -13.34 -3.89
C LEU A 113 5.31 -14.04 -4.42
N LEU A 114 5.07 -15.30 -4.03
CA LEU A 114 3.88 -16.04 -4.43
C LEU A 114 2.62 -15.35 -3.89
N ILE A 115 2.54 -15.06 -2.59
CA ILE A 115 1.38 -14.41 -1.98
C ILE A 115 1.17 -13.01 -2.59
N GLY A 116 2.23 -12.22 -2.74
CA GLY A 116 2.16 -10.91 -3.38
C GLY A 116 1.65 -11.00 -4.82
N SER A 117 2.11 -11.97 -5.59
CA SER A 117 1.65 -12.20 -6.97
C SER A 117 0.16 -12.55 -7.04
N VAL A 118 -0.36 -13.35 -6.08
CA VAL A 118 -1.79 -13.66 -6.00
C VAL A 118 -2.61 -12.40 -5.71
N ILE A 119 -2.15 -11.54 -4.79
CA ILE A 119 -2.84 -10.27 -4.46
C ILE A 119 -2.89 -9.34 -5.68
N VAL A 120 -1.76 -9.20 -6.39
CA VAL A 120 -1.68 -8.39 -7.62
C VAL A 120 -2.58 -8.97 -8.71
N ALA A 121 -2.54 -10.29 -8.94
CA ALA A 121 -3.36 -10.96 -9.93
C ALA A 121 -4.86 -10.84 -9.62
N ALA A 122 -5.26 -11.02 -8.36
CA ALA A 122 -6.64 -10.82 -7.90
C ALA A 122 -7.09 -9.38 -8.12
N SER A 123 -6.22 -8.40 -7.84
CA SER A 123 -6.51 -6.98 -8.06
C SER A 123 -6.68 -6.65 -9.54
N LEU A 124 -5.80 -7.16 -10.41
CA LEU A 124 -5.90 -7.00 -11.86
C LEU A 124 -7.17 -7.66 -12.42
N TYR A 125 -7.49 -8.88 -11.95
CA TYR A 125 -8.70 -9.59 -12.34
C TYR A 125 -9.96 -8.82 -11.91
N TYR A 126 -9.97 -8.27 -10.70
CA TYR A 126 -11.07 -7.42 -10.21
C TYR A 126 -11.28 -6.19 -11.11
N LEU A 127 -10.20 -5.48 -11.47
CA LEU A 127 -10.28 -4.33 -12.38
C LEU A 127 -10.78 -4.72 -13.77
N TYR A 128 -10.35 -5.88 -14.28
CA TYR A 128 -10.80 -6.42 -15.57
C TYR A 128 -12.29 -6.73 -15.56
N LYS A 129 -12.78 -7.43 -14.53
CA LYS A 129 -14.20 -7.75 -14.37
C LYS A 129 -15.06 -6.49 -14.23
N THR A 130 -14.55 -5.47 -13.56
CA THR A 130 -15.27 -4.20 -13.34
C THR A 130 -15.05 -3.17 -14.45
N LYS A 131 -14.31 -3.52 -15.53
CA LYS A 131 -14.01 -2.66 -16.69
C LYS A 131 -13.50 -1.27 -16.29
N ARG A 132 -12.64 -1.21 -15.28
CA ARG A 132 -12.07 0.06 -14.79
C ARG A 132 -11.12 0.67 -15.83
N PRO A 133 -10.93 2.00 -15.83
CA PRO A 133 -10.05 2.64 -16.80
C PRO A 133 -8.59 2.22 -16.61
N TRP A 134 -7.81 2.32 -17.69
CA TRP A 134 -6.43 1.86 -17.76
C TRP A 134 -5.51 2.45 -16.67
N LEU A 135 -5.85 3.62 -16.12
CA LEU A 135 -5.11 4.30 -15.05
C LEU A 135 -4.90 3.42 -13.81
N TYR A 136 -5.91 2.61 -13.44
CA TYR A 136 -5.82 1.72 -12.29
C TYR A 136 -4.80 0.57 -12.53
N TYR A 137 -4.69 0.10 -13.77
CA TYR A 137 -3.68 -0.90 -14.15
C TYR A 137 -2.28 -0.31 -14.06
N CYS A 138 -2.11 0.93 -14.52
CA CYS A 138 -0.84 1.64 -14.38
C CYS A 138 -0.42 1.78 -12.91
N ALA A 139 -1.36 2.07 -12.02
CA ALA A 139 -1.12 2.16 -10.59
C ALA A 139 -0.67 0.81 -9.99
N ILE A 140 -1.36 -0.29 -10.32
CA ILE A 140 -0.97 -1.63 -9.86
C ILE A 140 0.41 -2.03 -10.37
N LEU A 141 0.69 -1.81 -11.66
CA LEU A 141 1.98 -2.14 -12.26
C LEU A 141 3.11 -1.33 -11.62
N PHE A 142 2.87 -0.04 -11.38
CA PHE A 142 3.82 0.83 -10.68
C PHE A 142 4.14 0.28 -9.28
N VAL A 143 3.13 0.03 -8.45
CA VAL A 143 3.35 -0.51 -7.09
C VAL A 143 4.07 -1.85 -7.14
N THR A 144 3.66 -2.75 -8.05
CA THR A 144 4.31 -4.06 -8.21
C THR A 144 5.78 -3.91 -8.55
N ALA A 145 6.12 -3.00 -9.47
CA ALA A 145 7.50 -2.71 -9.84
C ALA A 145 8.32 -2.16 -8.66
N VAL A 146 7.73 -1.27 -7.85
CA VAL A 146 8.42 -0.72 -6.67
C VAL A 146 8.64 -1.80 -5.61
N VAL A 147 7.63 -2.61 -5.30
CA VAL A 147 7.77 -3.70 -4.31
C VAL A 147 8.79 -4.74 -4.76
N LEU A 148 8.76 -5.14 -6.04
CA LEU A 148 9.77 -6.04 -6.61
C LEU A 148 11.18 -5.44 -6.54
N PHE A 149 11.32 -4.15 -6.86
CA PHE A 149 12.60 -3.45 -6.76
C PHE A 149 13.14 -3.46 -5.32
N ILE A 150 12.29 -3.17 -4.32
CA ILE A 150 12.67 -3.21 -2.91
C ILE A 150 13.13 -4.61 -2.51
N SER A 151 12.33 -5.63 -2.85
CA SER A 151 12.63 -7.03 -2.54
C SER A 151 13.94 -7.52 -3.17
N LEU A 152 14.21 -7.17 -4.42
CA LEU A 152 15.44 -7.56 -5.12
C LEU A 152 16.68 -6.79 -4.69
N SER A 153 16.50 -5.57 -4.15
CA SER A 153 17.61 -4.74 -3.68
C SER A 153 18.19 -5.22 -2.35
N GLY A 154 17.58 -6.24 -1.71
CA GLY A 154 17.98 -6.71 -0.39
C GLY A 154 17.81 -5.66 0.71
N MET A 155 17.01 -4.62 0.47
CA MET A 155 16.66 -3.66 1.51
C MET A 155 15.74 -4.36 2.48
N GLU A 156 16.19 -4.55 3.72
CA GLU A 156 15.34 -5.03 4.81
C GLU A 156 14.21 -4.02 5.03
N ILE A 157 12.98 -4.53 5.11
CA ILE A 157 11.77 -3.77 5.48
C ILE A 157 11.59 -3.84 7.00
#